data_AF-A0A959BNL5-F1
#
_entry.id   AF-A0A959BNL5-F1
#
_cell.length_a   1.000
_cell.length_b   1.000
_cell.length_c   1.000
_cell.angle_alpha   90.00
_cell.angle_beta   90.00
_cell.angle_gamma   90.00
#
_symmetry.space_group_name_H-M   'P 1'
#
loop_
_entity.id
_entity.type
_entity.pdbx_description
1 polymer ?
#
loop_
_entity_poly.entity_id
_entity_poly.type
_entity_poly.pdbx_seq_one_letter_code
_entity_poly.pdbx_strand_id
1 'polypeptide(L)'
;MRSSDNLWRLVHLLDKAEARYFRLFAQLQSGKKKYEYLYDEVSKVKRLEKYDESLVRERLDSQHKIPAGSFAVTKKYLFDTLLKSLRLLHEDKSIENRIRRLYDDASLLFNRGITDKSLEYTREAKKLAEKYERFAILTDLINLELQHEFLSLKPAHSPFAQFEALYRQKEIALEKLAQEIEAHKLRDQAYVLYRTRNTQQGKAHEQHIQELKNKAFLQQPGKFRSFRSELYYHHAWALIYTVENTNLDLVFYHSQKTLEVWDKYPLFQEEYPRLYKVNLFAYLGTCHLYQRYTGFEATLKAARNLKSRTVLERASDFLDISNYQLLFLLNTNRHEEALKLARKLEEKIADYNRRKYPIRKEKLITLYYNISILLFVTEKYDEALNWIHKNRKVVRKTMTRLDIQYFTRILQLLIFFEKGENDQLDYKEPYVKKLLKNDDMLSAFDETVLSHLRKLNKSVNTGEEREIYQGLLSDIGSSEEKFKKVRGREEVKIWAKSKLENRKMAEILWEENQAAMAKA
;
A
#
# COMPACT_ATOMS: atom_id res chain seq x y z
N MET A 1 -6.34 9.24 19.51
CA MET A 1 -6.65 7.78 19.61
C MET A 1 -6.53 7.38 21.06
N ARG A 2 -7.58 6.85 21.70
CA ARG A 2 -7.55 6.52 23.14
C ARG A 2 -6.89 5.14 23.36
N SER A 3 -6.01 5.06 24.35
CA SER A 3 -5.32 3.83 24.81
C SER A 3 -6.27 2.70 25.26
N SER A 4 -7.54 3.04 25.54
CA SER A 4 -8.58 2.12 26.02
C SER A 4 -8.83 0.93 25.09
N ASP A 5 -8.77 1.12 23.77
CA ASP A 5 -9.28 0.15 22.78
C ASP A 5 -8.28 -0.94 22.37
N ASN A 6 -7.02 -0.86 22.81
CA ASN A 6 -5.96 -1.72 22.28
C ASN A 6 -6.16 -3.20 22.63
N LEU A 7 -6.64 -3.51 23.85
CA LEU A 7 -6.96 -4.88 24.24
C LEU A 7 -8.09 -5.45 23.39
N TRP A 8 -9.20 -4.72 23.26
CA TRP A 8 -10.34 -5.14 22.46
C TRP A 8 -9.94 -5.37 21.00
N ARG A 9 -9.13 -4.47 20.43
CA ARG A 9 -8.59 -4.63 19.07
C ARG A 9 -7.75 -5.90 18.95
N LEU A 10 -6.84 -6.13 19.88
CA LEU A 10 -5.94 -7.28 19.83
C LEU A 10 -6.71 -8.59 19.94
N VAL A 11 -7.66 -8.70 20.89
CA VAL A 11 -8.53 -9.88 21.03
C VAL A 11 -9.29 -10.17 19.73
N HIS A 12 -9.76 -9.14 19.03
CA HIS A 12 -10.49 -9.28 17.77
C HIS A 12 -9.64 -9.42 16.51
N LEU A 13 -8.32 -9.28 16.64
CA LEU A 13 -7.36 -9.58 15.57
C LEU A 13 -6.93 -11.04 15.59
N LEU A 14 -7.15 -11.76 16.70
CA LEU A 14 -6.83 -13.17 16.82
C LEU A 14 -7.60 -14.01 15.80
N ASP A 15 -6.90 -14.90 15.12
CA ASP A 15 -7.52 -15.98 14.37
C ASP A 15 -7.98 -17.13 15.31
N LYS A 16 -8.68 -18.11 14.74
CA LYS A 16 -9.21 -19.25 15.52
C LYS A 16 -8.10 -20.08 16.19
N ALA A 17 -6.94 -20.21 15.55
CA ALA A 17 -5.82 -20.97 16.08
C ALA A 17 -5.12 -20.19 17.21
N GLU A 18 -4.93 -18.88 17.04
CA GLU A 18 -4.36 -17.99 18.04
C GLU A 18 -5.25 -17.91 19.29
N ALA A 19 -6.56 -17.76 19.13
CA ALA A 19 -7.51 -17.75 20.25
C ALA A 19 -7.53 -19.10 21.00
N ARG A 20 -7.49 -20.22 20.27
CA ARG A 20 -7.40 -21.56 20.87
C ARG A 20 -6.08 -21.74 21.64
N TYR A 21 -4.97 -21.31 21.06
CA TYR A 21 -3.66 -21.39 21.69
C TYR A 21 -3.61 -20.54 22.97
N PHE A 22 -4.13 -19.32 22.95
CA PHE A 22 -4.19 -18.47 24.13
C PHE A 22 -4.95 -19.15 25.28
N ARG A 23 -6.07 -19.82 25.00
CA ARG A 23 -6.82 -20.58 26.02
C ARG A 23 -6.01 -21.73 26.61
N LEU A 24 -5.30 -22.50 25.78
CA LEU A 24 -4.40 -23.56 26.25
C LEU A 24 -3.24 -23.00 27.07
N PHE A 25 -2.65 -21.89 26.61
CA PHE A 25 -1.57 -21.20 27.32
C PHE A 25 -2.02 -20.70 28.69
N ALA A 26 -3.22 -20.13 28.78
CA ALA A 26 -3.80 -19.68 30.02
C ALA A 26 -4.07 -20.86 30.97
N GLN A 27 -4.51 -22.02 30.47
CA GLN A 27 -4.73 -23.24 31.27
C GLN A 27 -3.47 -23.71 32.01
N LEU A 28 -2.28 -23.56 31.42
CA LEU A 28 -1.00 -23.96 32.02
C LEU A 28 -0.59 -23.13 33.25
N GLN A 29 -1.18 -21.96 33.46
CA GLN A 29 -0.88 -21.11 34.61
C GLN A 29 -1.63 -21.58 35.87
N SER A 30 -1.01 -21.49 37.04
CA SER A 30 -1.64 -21.79 38.33
C SER A 30 -2.33 -20.56 38.95
N GLY A 31 -3.41 -20.76 39.71
CA GLY A 31 -4.07 -19.71 40.49
C GLY A 31 -5.34 -19.12 39.85
N LYS A 32 -5.90 -18.07 40.47
CA LYS A 32 -7.15 -17.42 40.04
C LYS A 32 -6.92 -16.57 38.78
N LYS A 33 -7.47 -16.99 37.64
CA LYS A 33 -7.29 -16.34 36.32
C LYS A 33 -8.36 -15.30 36.03
N LYS A 34 -8.42 -14.24 36.86
CA LYS A 34 -9.41 -13.17 36.70
C LYS A 34 -9.43 -12.54 35.29
N TYR A 35 -8.27 -12.53 34.62
CA TYR A 35 -8.12 -12.03 33.26
C TYR A 35 -8.85 -12.87 32.19
N GLU A 36 -9.14 -14.15 32.45
CA GLU A 36 -9.92 -14.98 31.51
C GLU A 36 -11.37 -14.49 31.40
N TYR A 37 -11.97 -14.08 32.53
CA TYR A 37 -13.30 -13.45 32.52
C TYR A 37 -13.31 -12.15 31.70
N LEU A 38 -12.25 -11.35 31.81
CA LEU A 38 -12.10 -10.14 31.00
C LEU A 38 -11.93 -10.49 29.51
N TYR A 39 -11.14 -11.52 29.18
CA TYR A 39 -10.98 -11.98 27.81
C TYR A 39 -12.32 -12.42 27.21
N ASP A 40 -13.10 -13.22 27.95
CA ASP A 40 -14.40 -13.71 27.48
C ASP A 40 -15.38 -12.56 27.28
N GLU A 41 -15.49 -11.59 28.21
CA GLU A 41 -16.35 -10.42 28.03
C GLU A 41 -15.92 -9.55 26.86
N VAL A 42 -14.62 -9.29 26.70
CA VAL A 42 -14.09 -8.51 25.58
C VAL A 42 -14.35 -9.24 24.27
N SER A 43 -14.19 -10.56 24.21
CA SER A 43 -14.41 -11.37 23.00
C SER A 43 -15.87 -11.43 22.53
N LYS A 44 -16.84 -11.16 23.42
CA LYS A 44 -18.27 -11.11 23.10
C LYS A 44 -18.66 -9.81 22.36
N VAL A 45 -17.94 -8.71 22.59
CA VAL A 45 -18.22 -7.41 21.97
C VAL A 45 -17.84 -7.48 20.50
N LYS A 46 -18.82 -7.49 19.59
CA LYS A 46 -18.52 -7.73 18.16
C LYS A 46 -17.50 -6.71 17.64
N ARG A 47 -16.62 -7.14 16.72
CA ARG A 47 -15.56 -6.35 16.07
C ARG A 47 -15.99 -4.99 15.46
N LEU A 48 -17.29 -4.73 15.33
CA LEU A 48 -17.86 -3.52 14.73
C LEU A 48 -18.75 -2.72 15.70
N GLU A 49 -18.91 -3.18 16.94
CA GLU A 49 -19.58 -2.44 18.00
C GLU A 49 -18.60 -1.43 18.61
N LYS A 50 -19.13 -0.30 19.09
CA LYS A 50 -18.33 0.67 19.83
C LYS A 50 -17.96 0.02 21.16
N TYR A 51 -16.67 -0.31 21.31
CA TYR A 51 -16.17 -0.83 22.58
C TYR A 51 -16.32 0.25 23.66
N ASP A 52 -17.11 -0.06 24.68
CA ASP A 52 -17.26 0.77 25.87
C ASP A 52 -16.65 0.03 27.06
N GLU A 53 -15.46 0.48 27.45
CA GLU A 53 -14.71 -0.08 28.57
C GLU A 53 -15.46 0.05 29.89
N SER A 54 -16.24 1.13 30.07
CA SER A 54 -17.00 1.38 31.29
C SER A 54 -18.05 0.30 31.48
N LEU A 55 -18.76 -0.08 30.41
CA LEU A 55 -19.77 -1.14 30.46
C LEU A 55 -19.15 -2.52 30.79
N VAL A 56 -18.00 -2.84 30.20
CA VAL A 56 -17.29 -4.09 30.49
C VAL A 56 -16.83 -4.12 31.94
N ARG A 57 -16.31 -2.99 32.45
CA ARG A 57 -15.89 -2.84 33.84
C ARG A 57 -17.05 -3.01 34.82
N GLU A 58 -18.17 -2.32 34.60
CA GLU A 58 -19.37 -2.39 35.46
C GLU A 58 -19.98 -3.79 35.49
N ARG A 59 -20.00 -4.48 34.34
CA ARG A 59 -20.50 -5.86 34.26
C ARG A 59 -19.61 -6.84 35.04
N LEU A 60 -18.30 -6.72 34.93
CA LEU A 60 -17.38 -7.63 35.62
C LEU A 60 -17.33 -7.37 37.14
N ASP A 61 -17.57 -6.12 37.56
CA ASP A 61 -17.68 -5.72 38.95
C ASP A 61 -18.98 -6.24 39.58
N SER A 62 -20.12 -6.05 38.92
CA SER A 62 -21.44 -6.56 39.37
C SER A 62 -21.52 -8.09 39.43
N GLN A 63 -20.76 -8.81 38.60
CA GLN A 63 -20.65 -10.28 38.66
C GLN A 63 -19.63 -10.77 39.71
N HIS A 64 -19.03 -9.87 40.49
CA HIS A 64 -17.96 -10.15 41.45
C HIS A 64 -16.76 -10.92 40.85
N LYS A 65 -16.55 -10.81 39.53
CA LYS A 65 -15.43 -11.47 38.83
C LYS A 65 -14.16 -10.63 38.93
N ILE A 66 -14.27 -9.33 38.70
CA ILE A 66 -13.15 -8.38 38.73
C ILE A 66 -13.62 -7.08 39.38
N PRO A 67 -13.17 -6.76 40.61
CA PRO A 67 -13.47 -5.49 41.26
C PRO A 67 -13.04 -4.30 40.40
N ALA A 68 -13.85 -3.23 40.36
CA ALA A 68 -13.59 -2.04 39.54
C ALA A 68 -12.18 -1.44 39.76
N GLY A 69 -11.71 -1.40 41.01
CA GLY A 69 -10.37 -0.92 41.37
C GLY A 69 -9.21 -1.79 40.83
N SER A 70 -9.47 -3.06 40.53
CA SER A 70 -8.48 -4.00 39.97
C SER A 70 -8.56 -4.17 38.45
N PHE A 71 -9.53 -3.52 37.80
CA PHE A 71 -9.80 -3.67 36.37
C PHE A 71 -8.60 -3.25 35.51
N ALA A 72 -8.00 -2.08 35.79
CA ALA A 72 -6.88 -1.57 35.01
C ALA A 72 -5.65 -2.49 35.08
N VAL A 73 -5.35 -3.02 36.27
CA VAL A 73 -4.25 -3.99 36.48
C VAL A 73 -4.54 -5.30 35.75
N THR A 74 -5.77 -5.81 35.86
CA THR A 74 -6.17 -7.05 35.19
C THR A 74 -6.16 -6.91 33.67
N LYS A 75 -6.55 -5.74 33.16
CA LYS A 75 -6.48 -5.39 31.74
C LYS A 75 -5.04 -5.38 31.23
N LYS A 76 -4.12 -4.73 31.94
CA LYS A 76 -2.69 -4.72 31.59
C LYS A 76 -2.14 -6.16 31.60
N TYR A 77 -2.44 -6.91 32.65
CA TYR A 77 -2.01 -8.30 32.76
C TYR A 77 -2.54 -9.18 31.62
N LEU A 78 -3.83 -9.04 31.25
CA LEU A 78 -4.41 -9.75 30.11
C LEU A 78 -3.66 -9.42 28.82
N PHE A 79 -3.42 -8.12 28.57
CA PHE A 79 -2.72 -7.68 27.37
C PHE A 79 -1.31 -8.26 27.30
N ASP A 80 -0.55 -8.18 28.38
CA ASP A 80 0.82 -8.71 28.47
C ASP A 80 0.86 -10.24 28.32
N THR A 81 -0.11 -10.94 28.93
CA THR A 81 -0.25 -12.41 28.84
C THR A 81 -0.62 -12.85 27.43
N LEU A 82 -1.52 -12.12 26.78
CA LEU A 82 -1.93 -12.39 25.41
C LEU A 82 -0.76 -12.16 24.45
N LEU A 83 0.00 -11.06 24.61
CA LEU A 83 1.25 -10.84 23.87
C LEU A 83 2.28 -11.95 24.11
N LYS A 84 2.45 -12.41 25.36
CA LYS A 84 3.34 -13.54 25.68
C LYS A 84 2.92 -14.81 24.96
N SER A 85 1.63 -15.15 24.97
CA SER A 85 1.11 -16.32 24.26
C SER A 85 1.33 -16.23 22.75
N LEU A 86 1.11 -15.05 22.16
CA LEU A 86 1.31 -14.85 20.73
C LEU A 86 2.78 -14.97 20.35
N ARG A 87 3.71 -14.45 21.16
CA ARG A 87 5.14 -14.61 20.92
C ARG A 87 5.54 -16.08 20.88
N LEU A 88 5.08 -16.88 21.85
CA LEU A 88 5.38 -18.32 21.90
C LEU A 88 4.75 -19.08 20.73
N LEU A 89 3.52 -18.75 20.34
CA LEU A 89 2.87 -19.37 19.17
C LEU A 89 3.57 -19.05 17.85
N HIS A 90 4.13 -17.85 17.74
CA HIS A 90 4.72 -17.33 16.50
C HIS A 90 6.25 -17.35 16.51
N GLU A 91 6.86 -18.01 17.49
CA GLU A 91 8.31 -18.00 17.72
C GLU A 91 9.08 -18.56 16.52
N ASP A 92 8.57 -19.61 15.88
CA ASP A 92 9.17 -20.22 14.69
C ASP A 92 8.56 -19.73 13.36
N LYS A 93 7.67 -18.72 13.39
CA LYS A 93 6.94 -18.30 12.18
C LYS A 93 7.66 -17.27 11.30
N SER A 94 8.66 -16.58 11.84
CA SER A 94 9.52 -15.69 11.05
C SER A 94 10.97 -16.07 11.25
N ILE A 95 11.77 -15.92 10.20
CA ILE A 95 13.20 -16.19 10.33
C ILE A 95 13.87 -15.30 11.38
N GLU A 96 13.35 -14.08 11.52
CA GLU A 96 13.88 -13.11 12.49
C GLU A 96 13.68 -13.57 13.93
N ASN A 97 12.50 -14.12 14.27
CA ASN A 97 12.27 -14.66 15.60
C ASN A 97 13.16 -15.87 15.86
N ARG A 98 13.32 -16.77 14.87
CA ARG A 98 14.21 -17.93 14.97
C ARG A 98 15.66 -17.52 15.23
N ILE A 99 16.20 -16.55 14.49
CA ILE A 99 17.58 -16.05 14.69
C ILE A 99 17.73 -15.45 16.09
N ARG A 100 16.77 -14.62 16.53
CA ARG A 100 16.80 -14.00 17.87
C ARG A 100 16.76 -15.04 18.97
N ARG A 101 15.87 -16.04 18.87
CA ARG A 101 15.80 -17.14 19.85
C ARG A 101 17.13 -17.89 19.94
N LEU A 102 17.71 -18.29 18.79
CA LEU A 102 19.00 -18.98 18.80
C LEU A 102 20.11 -18.12 19.43
N TYR A 103 20.11 -16.80 19.17
CA TYR A 103 21.05 -15.88 19.82
C TYR A 103 20.83 -15.80 21.34
N ASP A 104 19.57 -15.68 21.78
CA ASP A 104 19.22 -15.61 23.21
C ASP A 104 19.59 -16.91 23.94
N ASP A 105 19.27 -18.07 23.34
CA ASP A 105 19.64 -19.40 23.85
C ASP A 105 21.16 -19.58 23.89
N ALA A 106 21.87 -19.18 22.83
CA ALA A 106 23.32 -19.25 22.78
C ALA A 106 23.96 -18.38 23.87
N SER A 107 23.47 -17.15 24.05
CA SER A 107 23.96 -16.21 25.07
C SER A 107 23.68 -16.73 26.48
N LEU A 108 22.50 -17.30 26.71
CA LEU A 108 22.14 -17.90 28.00
C LEU A 108 23.05 -19.08 28.35
N LEU A 109 23.26 -20.00 27.41
CA LEU A 109 24.12 -21.17 27.62
C LEU A 109 25.58 -20.78 27.84
N PHE A 110 26.08 -19.77 27.11
CA PHE A 110 27.41 -19.20 27.31
C PHE A 110 27.59 -18.71 28.75
N ASN A 111 26.66 -17.88 29.22
CA ASN A 111 26.67 -17.33 30.58
C ASN A 111 26.52 -18.40 31.68
N ARG A 112 26.03 -19.59 31.33
CA ARG A 112 25.92 -20.74 32.24
C ARG A 112 27.12 -21.68 32.16
N GLY A 113 28.14 -21.37 31.34
CA GLY A 113 29.34 -22.20 31.15
C GLY A 113 29.15 -23.39 30.23
N ILE A 114 28.00 -23.53 29.56
CA ILE A 114 27.73 -24.62 28.60
C ILE A 114 28.18 -24.15 27.21
N THR A 115 29.49 -24.12 26.99
CA THR A 115 30.13 -23.49 25.82
C THR A 115 29.84 -24.20 24.51
N ASP A 116 29.91 -25.54 24.47
CA ASP A 116 29.78 -26.31 23.23
C ASP A 116 28.42 -26.10 22.56
N LYS A 117 27.33 -26.18 23.34
CA LYS A 117 25.97 -25.95 22.83
C LYS A 117 25.71 -24.48 22.50
N SER A 118 26.30 -23.57 23.27
CA SER A 118 26.24 -22.15 22.93
C SER A 118 26.89 -21.85 21.57
N LEU A 119 28.06 -22.44 21.30
CA LEU A 119 28.76 -22.26 20.02
C LEU A 119 27.99 -22.88 18.85
N GLU A 120 27.36 -24.05 19.05
CA GLU A 120 26.47 -24.68 18.06
C GLU A 120 25.33 -23.75 17.65
N TYR A 121 24.59 -23.19 18.63
CA TYR A 121 23.50 -22.26 18.35
C TYR A 121 23.99 -20.93 17.77
N THR A 122 25.15 -20.43 18.20
CA THR A 122 25.79 -19.22 17.63
C THR A 122 26.05 -19.42 16.14
N ARG A 123 26.65 -20.55 15.75
CA ARG A 123 26.96 -20.87 14.35
C ARG A 123 25.71 -21.12 13.51
N GLU A 124 24.68 -21.75 14.07
CA GLU A 124 23.39 -21.89 13.37
C GLU A 124 22.74 -20.52 13.11
N ALA A 125 22.62 -19.69 14.15
CA ALA A 125 22.04 -18.35 14.04
C ALA A 125 22.82 -17.48 13.06
N LYS A 126 24.16 -17.55 13.07
CA LYS A 126 25.04 -16.83 12.16
C LYS A 126 24.78 -17.20 10.70
N LYS A 127 24.73 -18.49 10.39
CA LYS A 127 24.40 -18.97 9.03
C LYS A 127 23.04 -18.45 8.55
N LEU A 128 22.03 -18.45 9.42
CA LEU A 128 20.72 -17.90 9.09
C LEU A 128 20.76 -16.37 8.92
N ALA A 129 21.50 -15.66 9.79
CA ALA A 129 21.65 -14.21 9.70
C ALA A 129 22.37 -13.78 8.42
N GLU A 130 23.40 -14.50 7.99
CA GLU A 130 24.07 -14.29 6.70
C GLU A 130 23.11 -14.55 5.52
N LYS A 131 22.44 -15.71 5.54
CA LYS A 131 21.51 -16.13 4.47
C LYS A 131 20.35 -15.15 4.26
N TYR A 132 19.83 -14.56 5.33
CA TYR A 132 18.70 -13.61 5.29
C TYR A 132 19.10 -12.15 5.49
N GLU A 133 20.40 -11.86 5.33
CA GLU A 133 20.98 -10.51 5.38
C GLU A 133 20.55 -9.73 6.63
N ARG A 134 20.64 -10.36 7.80
CA ARG A 134 20.43 -9.73 9.11
C ARG A 134 21.73 -9.23 9.69
N PHE A 135 22.31 -8.23 9.02
CA PHE A 135 23.65 -7.74 9.34
C PHE A 135 23.79 -7.19 10.76
N ALA A 136 22.75 -6.57 11.33
CA ALA A 136 22.81 -6.05 12.70
C ALA A 136 23.09 -7.17 13.73
N ILE A 137 22.20 -8.16 13.82
CA ILE A 137 22.38 -9.30 14.75
C ILE A 137 23.56 -10.21 14.35
N LEU A 138 23.95 -10.22 13.08
CA LEU A 138 25.16 -10.91 12.64
C LEU A 138 26.40 -10.36 13.35
N THR A 139 26.48 -9.06 13.61
CA THR A 139 27.61 -8.50 14.37
C THR A 139 27.62 -8.96 15.82
N ASP A 140 26.45 -9.08 16.46
CA ASP A 140 26.30 -9.63 17.82
C ASP A 140 26.69 -11.12 17.88
N LEU A 141 26.28 -11.90 16.88
CA LEU A 141 26.63 -13.31 16.77
C LEU A 141 28.14 -13.52 16.57
N ILE A 142 28.80 -12.66 15.78
CA ILE A 142 30.25 -12.68 15.62
C ILE A 142 30.95 -12.29 16.93
N ASN A 143 30.41 -11.35 17.71
CA ASN A 143 30.94 -11.03 19.04
C ASN A 143 30.87 -12.23 19.99
N LEU A 144 29.77 -12.98 19.97
CA LEU A 144 29.64 -14.18 20.78
C LEU A 144 30.64 -15.26 20.35
N GLU A 145 30.86 -15.44 19.03
CA GLU A 145 31.89 -16.37 18.52
C GLU A 145 33.32 -15.93 18.91
N LEU A 146 33.63 -14.63 18.87
CA LEU A 146 34.90 -14.09 19.37
C LEU A 146 35.13 -14.40 20.87
N GLN A 147 34.07 -14.33 21.68
CA GLN A 147 34.14 -14.71 23.11
C GLN A 147 34.42 -16.20 23.29
N HIS A 148 33.81 -17.06 22.47
CA HIS A 148 34.11 -18.50 22.45
C HIS A 148 35.56 -18.79 22.07
N GLU A 149 36.08 -18.12 21.05
CA GLU A 149 37.49 -18.28 20.65
C GLU A 149 38.45 -17.84 21.77
N PHE A 150 38.11 -16.77 22.49
CA PHE A 150 38.90 -16.30 23.62
C PHE A 150 38.92 -17.30 24.79
N LEU A 151 37.79 -17.94 25.10
CA LEU A 151 37.74 -18.99 26.13
C LEU A 151 38.45 -20.28 25.70
N SER A 152 38.59 -20.51 24.39
CA SER A 152 39.19 -21.73 23.83
C SER A 152 40.70 -21.64 23.63
N LEU A 153 41.32 -20.52 24.00
CA LEU A 153 42.75 -20.26 23.84
C LEU A 153 43.60 -21.32 24.55
N LYS A 154 44.53 -21.91 23.80
CA LYS A 154 45.54 -22.83 24.33
C LYS A 154 46.95 -22.26 24.09
N PRO A 155 47.88 -22.34 25.06
CA PRO A 155 49.23 -21.77 24.92
C PRO A 155 50.02 -22.24 23.69
N ALA A 156 49.69 -23.44 23.18
CA ALA A 156 50.41 -24.08 22.08
C ALA A 156 49.82 -23.79 20.68
N HIS A 157 48.75 -23.00 20.55
CA HIS A 157 48.10 -22.71 19.26
C HIS A 157 47.93 -21.20 19.07
N SER A 158 48.31 -20.70 17.89
CA SER A 158 48.17 -19.28 17.53
C SER A 158 46.78 -19.04 16.90
N PRO A 159 45.87 -18.34 17.58
CA PRO A 159 44.50 -18.12 17.11
C PRO A 159 44.37 -16.90 16.19
N PHE A 160 45.46 -16.14 15.95
CA PHE A 160 45.40 -14.81 15.33
C PHE A 160 44.65 -14.81 13.99
N ALA A 161 44.89 -15.81 13.12
CA ALA A 161 44.21 -15.91 11.84
C ALA A 161 42.68 -16.09 11.97
N GLN A 162 42.22 -16.78 13.02
CA GLN A 162 40.79 -16.99 13.28
C GLN A 162 40.14 -15.70 13.79
N PHE A 163 40.79 -14.99 14.71
CA PHE A 163 40.33 -13.68 15.17
C PHE A 163 40.24 -12.67 14.02
N GLU A 164 41.29 -12.56 13.20
CA GLU A 164 41.31 -11.69 12.01
C GLU A 164 40.17 -12.04 11.03
N ALA A 165 39.91 -13.33 10.81
CA ALA A 165 38.80 -13.75 9.96
C ALA A 165 37.43 -13.33 10.52
N LEU A 166 37.22 -13.45 11.83
CA LEU A 166 35.98 -13.02 12.49
C LEU A 166 35.80 -11.50 12.46
N TYR A 167 36.86 -10.72 12.73
CA TYR A 167 36.81 -9.27 12.62
C TYR A 167 36.53 -8.81 11.18
N ARG A 168 37.18 -9.42 10.18
CA ARG A 168 36.89 -9.15 8.78
C ARG A 168 35.44 -9.44 8.40
N GLN A 169 34.87 -10.54 8.89
CA GLN A 169 33.44 -10.83 8.67
C GLN A 169 32.54 -9.76 9.31
N LYS A 170 32.90 -9.27 10.49
CA LYS A 170 32.17 -8.21 11.19
C LYS A 170 32.25 -6.87 10.43
N GLU A 171 33.41 -6.52 9.91
CA GLU A 171 33.60 -5.32 9.08
C GLU A 171 32.75 -5.38 7.81
N ILE A 172 32.74 -6.53 7.11
CA ILE A 172 31.90 -6.73 5.92
C ILE A 172 30.40 -6.61 6.29
N ALA A 173 29.98 -7.16 7.42
CA ALA A 173 28.59 -7.04 7.88
C ALA A 173 28.22 -5.57 8.19
N LEU A 174 29.12 -4.83 8.84
CA LEU A 174 28.94 -3.40 9.14
C LEU A 174 28.88 -2.56 7.87
N GLU A 175 29.73 -2.85 6.88
CA GLU A 175 29.72 -2.16 5.59
C GLU A 175 28.38 -2.36 4.87
N LYS A 176 27.89 -3.60 4.78
CA LYS A 176 26.58 -3.92 4.18
C LYS A 176 25.42 -3.27 4.93
N LEU A 177 25.48 -3.21 6.27
CA LEU A 177 24.48 -2.53 7.08
C LEU A 177 24.48 -1.02 6.82
N ALA A 178 25.66 -0.40 6.71
CA ALA A 178 25.79 1.02 6.39
C ALA A 178 25.23 1.34 5.00
N GLN A 179 25.54 0.50 4.00
CA GLN A 179 24.98 0.58 2.65
C GLN A 179 23.44 0.47 2.66
N GLU A 180 22.88 -0.45 3.45
CA GLU A 180 21.43 -0.59 3.59
C GLU A 180 20.79 0.67 4.19
N ILE A 181 21.37 1.22 5.27
CA ILE A 181 20.89 2.46 5.92
C ILE A 181 20.91 3.63 4.92
N GLU A 182 21.98 3.75 4.14
CA GLU A 182 22.13 4.80 3.15
C GLU A 182 21.09 4.73 2.04
N ALA A 183 20.89 3.55 1.43
CA ALA A 183 19.88 3.34 0.39
C ALA A 183 18.45 3.53 0.94
N HIS A 184 18.21 3.07 2.17
CA HIS A 184 16.93 3.24 2.86
C HIS A 184 16.61 4.73 3.09
N LYS A 185 17.59 5.51 3.56
CA LYS A 185 17.48 6.97 3.74
C LYS A 185 17.15 7.66 2.42
N LEU A 186 17.86 7.31 1.35
CA LEU A 186 17.62 7.87 0.02
C LEU A 186 16.17 7.62 -0.44
N ARG A 187 15.71 6.37 -0.30
CA ARG A 187 14.33 5.99 -0.63
C ARG A 187 13.29 6.76 0.19
N ASP A 188 13.51 6.93 1.49
CA ASP A 188 12.56 7.67 2.34
C ASP A 188 12.47 9.15 1.96
N GLN A 189 13.61 9.77 1.67
CA GLN A 189 13.64 11.15 1.17
C GLN A 189 12.91 11.27 -0.18
N ALA A 190 13.16 10.36 -1.11
CA ALA A 190 12.44 10.31 -2.40
C ALA A 190 10.93 10.10 -2.21
N TYR A 191 10.54 9.25 -1.26
CA TYR A 191 9.14 9.00 -0.95
C TYR A 191 8.45 10.23 -0.36
N VAL A 192 9.10 10.95 0.55
CA VAL A 192 8.57 12.20 1.10
C VAL A 192 8.35 13.22 -0.03
N LEU A 193 9.35 13.43 -0.89
CA LEU A 193 9.21 14.31 -2.06
C LEU A 193 8.04 13.90 -2.95
N TYR A 194 7.93 12.60 -3.25
CA TYR A 194 6.80 12.08 -4.01
C TYR A 194 5.46 12.39 -3.34
N ARG A 195 5.35 12.25 -2.02
CA ARG A 195 4.11 12.49 -1.28
C ARG A 195 3.76 13.98 -1.14
N THR A 196 4.74 14.88 -1.12
CA THR A 196 4.54 16.34 -0.97
C THR A 196 4.56 17.11 -2.29
N ARG A 197 4.79 16.44 -3.43
CA ARG A 197 4.90 17.05 -4.77
C ARG A 197 3.75 17.97 -5.19
N ASN A 198 2.56 17.79 -4.61
CA ASN A 198 1.39 18.62 -4.93
C ASN A 198 1.23 19.82 -3.97
N THR A 199 1.85 19.79 -2.79
CA THR A 199 1.76 20.84 -1.76
C THR A 199 2.99 21.75 -1.75
N GLN A 200 4.15 21.24 -2.18
CA GLN A 200 5.41 21.98 -2.29
C GLN A 200 5.71 22.20 -3.77
N GLN A 201 5.21 23.29 -4.35
CA GLN A 201 5.53 23.69 -5.72
C GLN A 201 6.56 24.84 -5.70
N GLY A 202 7.34 24.99 -6.79
CA GLY A 202 8.31 26.07 -6.99
C GLY A 202 9.77 25.67 -6.80
N LYS A 203 10.67 26.67 -6.94
CA LYS A 203 12.14 26.50 -6.98
C LYS A 203 12.72 25.67 -5.83
N ALA A 204 12.14 25.76 -4.63
CA ALA A 204 12.59 24.97 -3.48
C ALA A 204 12.38 23.46 -3.70
N HIS A 205 11.30 23.03 -4.34
CA HIS A 205 11.07 21.60 -4.60
C HIS A 205 12.06 21.06 -5.64
N GLU A 206 12.34 21.84 -6.69
CA GLU A 206 13.33 21.50 -7.71
C GLU A 206 14.75 21.39 -7.12
N GLN A 207 15.13 22.31 -6.22
CA GLN A 207 16.41 22.23 -5.51
C GLN A 207 16.55 20.94 -4.70
N HIS A 208 15.52 20.56 -3.93
CA HIS A 208 15.55 19.30 -3.17
C HIS A 208 15.68 18.06 -4.07
N ILE A 209 15.04 18.06 -5.25
CA ILE A 209 15.19 16.97 -6.23
C ILE A 209 16.65 16.89 -6.72
N GLN A 210 17.24 18.02 -7.10
CA GLN A 210 18.63 18.05 -7.58
C GLN A 210 19.63 17.66 -6.49
N GLU A 211 19.44 18.13 -5.25
CA GLU A 211 20.25 17.69 -4.12
C GLU A 211 20.18 16.19 -3.89
N LEU A 212 18.97 15.61 -3.99
CA LEU A 212 18.77 14.19 -3.80
C LEU A 212 19.39 13.38 -4.94
N LYS A 213 19.27 13.84 -6.18
CA LYS A 213 19.95 13.24 -7.35
C LYS A 213 21.45 13.28 -7.18
N ASN A 214 22.03 14.41 -6.79
CA ASN A 214 23.47 14.52 -6.56
C ASN A 214 23.95 13.54 -5.49
N LYS A 215 23.22 13.44 -4.37
CA LYS A 215 23.50 12.44 -3.32
C LYS A 215 23.39 11.01 -3.84
N ALA A 216 22.39 10.70 -4.65
CA ALA A 216 22.19 9.39 -5.25
C ALA A 216 23.25 9.04 -6.30
N PHE A 217 23.71 10.01 -7.10
CA PHE A 217 24.77 9.81 -8.10
C PHE A 217 26.15 9.62 -7.48
N LEU A 218 26.43 10.27 -6.34
CA LEU A 218 27.64 9.99 -5.56
C LEU A 218 27.70 8.54 -5.06
N GLN A 219 26.58 7.82 -5.09
CA GLN A 219 26.54 6.38 -4.81
C GLN A 219 26.81 5.62 -6.12
N GLN A 220 28.05 5.16 -6.28
CA GLN A 220 28.52 4.47 -7.49
C GLN A 220 27.68 3.21 -7.80
N PRO A 221 27.38 2.94 -9.09
CA PRO A 221 26.79 1.67 -9.51
C PRO A 221 27.61 0.47 -8.99
N GLY A 222 26.92 -0.52 -8.39
CA GLY A 222 27.58 -1.69 -7.81
C GLY A 222 28.07 -1.54 -6.36
N LYS A 223 27.85 -0.37 -5.72
CA LYS A 223 28.04 -0.18 -4.27
C LYS A 223 27.07 -1.05 -3.46
N PHE A 224 25.81 -1.08 -3.85
CA PHE A 224 24.75 -1.81 -3.15
C PHE A 224 24.75 -3.28 -3.56
N ARG A 225 25.10 -4.16 -2.63
CA ARG A 225 25.32 -5.60 -2.89
C ARG A 225 24.49 -6.54 -2.00
N SER A 226 23.47 -6.00 -1.33
CA SER A 226 22.51 -6.76 -0.54
C SER A 226 21.11 -6.60 -1.13
N PHE A 227 20.24 -7.58 -0.93
CA PHE A 227 18.84 -7.52 -1.37
C PHE A 227 18.18 -6.19 -0.99
N ARG A 228 18.28 -5.79 0.29
CA ARG A 228 17.61 -4.57 0.78
C ARG A 228 18.20 -3.29 0.18
N SER A 229 19.52 -3.19 0.14
CA SER A 229 20.18 -1.99 -0.37
C SER A 229 19.93 -1.78 -1.87
N GLU A 230 20.02 -2.86 -2.66
CA GLU A 230 19.74 -2.88 -4.10
C GLU A 230 18.27 -2.51 -4.36
N LEU A 231 17.34 -3.12 -3.60
CA LEU A 231 15.90 -2.83 -3.71
C LEU A 231 15.57 -1.36 -3.37
N TYR A 232 16.12 -0.82 -2.27
CA TYR A 232 15.86 0.56 -1.87
C TYR A 232 16.47 1.58 -2.83
N TYR A 233 17.64 1.28 -3.39
CA TYR A 233 18.27 2.11 -4.41
C TYR A 233 17.36 2.25 -5.65
N HIS A 234 16.88 1.13 -6.22
CA HIS A 234 16.00 1.20 -7.39
C HIS A 234 14.65 1.86 -7.07
N HIS A 235 14.09 1.63 -5.88
CA HIS A 235 12.90 2.38 -5.45
C HIS A 235 13.13 3.88 -5.37
N ALA A 236 14.26 4.32 -4.80
CA ALA A 236 14.58 5.72 -4.66
C ALA A 236 14.64 6.39 -6.03
N TRP A 237 15.35 5.79 -6.98
CA TRP A 237 15.44 6.31 -8.35
C TRP A 237 14.10 6.32 -9.08
N ALA A 238 13.30 5.25 -8.99
CA ALA A 238 11.96 5.23 -9.58
C ALA A 238 11.11 6.40 -9.07
N LEU A 239 11.16 6.68 -7.76
CA LEU A 239 10.45 7.81 -7.14
C LEU A 239 11.02 9.17 -7.56
N ILE A 240 12.35 9.33 -7.58
CA ILE A 240 13.01 10.56 -8.02
C ILE A 240 12.61 10.92 -9.44
N TYR A 241 12.72 9.97 -10.39
CA TYR A 241 12.33 10.19 -11.78
C TYR A 241 10.82 10.39 -11.94
N THR A 242 9.99 9.76 -11.10
CA THR A 242 8.54 10.00 -11.08
C THR A 242 8.21 11.45 -10.70
N VAL A 243 8.93 12.01 -9.73
CA VAL A 243 8.74 13.40 -9.29
C VAL A 243 9.27 14.38 -10.33
N GLU A 244 10.46 14.11 -10.88
CA GLU A 244 11.09 14.92 -11.92
C GLU A 244 10.24 14.98 -13.20
N ASN A 245 9.56 13.88 -13.54
CA ASN A 245 8.62 13.78 -14.66
C ASN A 245 9.23 14.15 -16.02
N THR A 246 10.54 13.93 -16.19
CA THR A 246 11.31 14.23 -17.41
C THR A 246 11.62 13.00 -18.25
N ASN A 247 11.76 11.82 -17.64
CA ASN A 247 12.19 10.61 -18.35
C ASN A 247 11.40 9.37 -17.90
N LEU A 248 10.44 8.95 -18.72
CA LEU A 248 9.56 7.81 -18.45
C LEU A 248 10.30 6.47 -18.52
N ASP A 249 11.29 6.35 -19.41
CA ASP A 249 12.11 5.14 -19.56
C ASP A 249 12.84 4.81 -18.28
N LEU A 250 13.39 5.82 -17.61
CA LEU A 250 14.12 5.62 -16.35
C LEU A 250 13.19 5.21 -15.20
N VAL A 251 11.96 5.73 -15.13
CA VAL A 251 10.99 5.28 -14.13
C VAL A 251 10.65 3.81 -14.33
N PHE A 252 10.41 3.40 -15.59
CA PHE A 252 10.11 2.02 -15.91
C PHE A 252 11.31 1.10 -15.67
N TYR A 253 12.50 1.51 -16.11
CA TYR A 253 13.76 0.79 -15.88
C TYR A 253 13.97 0.50 -14.40
N HIS A 254 13.92 1.51 -13.54
CA HIS A 254 14.10 1.31 -12.10
C HIS A 254 12.96 0.51 -11.46
N SER A 255 11.71 0.67 -11.93
CA SER A 255 10.58 -0.15 -11.47
C SER A 255 10.69 -1.61 -11.89
N GLN A 256 11.28 -1.91 -13.06
CA GLN A 256 11.54 -3.28 -13.50
C GLN A 256 12.70 -3.88 -12.72
N LYS A 257 13.78 -3.10 -12.49
CA LYS A 257 14.91 -3.53 -11.69
C LYS A 257 14.53 -3.94 -10.28
N THR A 258 13.53 -3.31 -9.65
CA THR A 258 13.06 -3.78 -8.33
C THR A 258 12.50 -5.20 -8.41
N LEU A 259 11.79 -5.57 -9.47
CA LEU A 259 11.30 -6.94 -9.68
C LEU A 259 12.45 -7.91 -9.98
N GLU A 260 13.43 -7.51 -10.80
CA GLU A 260 14.64 -8.32 -11.05
C GLU A 260 15.42 -8.60 -9.76
N VAL A 261 15.48 -7.63 -8.84
CA VAL A 261 16.04 -7.84 -7.50
C VAL A 261 15.23 -8.89 -6.74
N TRP A 262 13.90 -8.84 -6.74
CA TRP A 262 13.10 -9.91 -6.10
C TRP A 262 13.36 -11.29 -6.72
N ASP A 263 13.52 -11.37 -8.03
CA ASP A 263 13.76 -12.64 -8.74
C ASP A 263 15.16 -13.20 -8.46
N LYS A 264 16.16 -12.33 -8.26
CA LYS A 264 17.52 -12.70 -7.82
C LYS A 264 17.55 -13.29 -6.41
N TYR A 265 16.60 -12.92 -5.55
CA TYR A 265 16.56 -13.33 -4.14
C TYR A 265 15.24 -14.05 -3.78
N PRO A 266 14.96 -15.25 -4.33
CA PRO A 266 13.68 -15.95 -4.18
C PRO A 266 13.33 -16.29 -2.73
N LEU A 267 14.34 -16.56 -1.89
CA LEU A 267 14.18 -16.77 -0.45
C LEU A 267 13.45 -15.61 0.25
N PHE A 268 13.69 -14.38 -0.20
CA PHE A 268 13.05 -13.19 0.36
C PHE A 268 11.58 -13.07 -0.08
N GLN A 269 11.21 -13.62 -1.24
CA GLN A 269 9.80 -13.68 -1.65
C GLN A 269 8.98 -14.56 -0.70
N GLU A 270 9.54 -15.69 -0.28
CA GLU A 270 8.91 -16.61 0.67
C GLU A 270 8.77 -16.01 2.08
N GLU A 271 9.84 -15.33 2.53
CA GLU A 271 9.88 -14.70 3.86
C GLU A 271 9.00 -13.44 3.93
N TYR A 272 9.02 -12.59 2.89
CA TYR A 272 8.31 -11.31 2.84
C TYR A 272 7.27 -11.23 1.71
N PRO A 273 6.32 -12.18 1.59
CA PRO A 273 5.41 -12.25 0.43
C PRO A 273 4.49 -11.03 0.34
N ARG A 274 4.17 -10.41 1.48
CA ARG A 274 3.40 -9.16 1.53
C ARG A 274 4.20 -8.00 0.95
N LEU A 275 5.48 -7.87 1.29
CA LEU A 275 6.33 -6.81 0.76
C LEU A 275 6.56 -7.01 -0.74
N TYR A 276 6.83 -8.25 -1.17
CA TYR A 276 6.93 -8.58 -2.59
C TYR A 276 5.67 -8.20 -3.36
N LYS A 277 4.48 -8.56 -2.83
CA LYS A 277 3.20 -8.17 -3.43
C LYS A 277 3.01 -6.66 -3.55
N VAL A 278 3.43 -5.88 -2.55
CA VAL A 278 3.40 -4.40 -2.61
C VAL A 278 4.27 -3.88 -3.76
N ASN A 279 5.42 -4.51 -4.02
CA ASN A 279 6.31 -4.14 -5.12
C ASN A 279 5.71 -4.50 -6.49
N LEU A 280 5.06 -5.67 -6.60
CA LEU A 280 4.30 -6.04 -7.81
C LEU A 280 3.21 -5.00 -8.11
N PHE A 281 2.43 -4.60 -7.11
CA PHE A 281 1.42 -3.55 -7.28
C PHE A 281 2.02 -2.17 -7.60
N ALA A 282 3.18 -1.83 -7.03
CA ALA A 282 3.88 -0.60 -7.37
C ALA A 282 4.28 -0.58 -8.85
N TYR A 283 4.86 -1.68 -9.36
CA TYR A 283 5.20 -1.84 -10.78
C TYR A 283 3.96 -1.75 -11.68
N LEU A 284 2.86 -2.42 -11.33
CA LEU A 284 1.58 -2.31 -12.07
C LEU A 284 1.04 -0.86 -12.06
N GLY A 285 1.26 -0.14 -10.96
CA GLY A 285 0.98 1.29 -10.87
C GLY A 285 1.81 2.13 -11.84
N THR A 286 3.12 1.87 -11.91
CA THR A 286 4.03 2.51 -12.88
C THR A 286 3.59 2.21 -14.31
N CYS A 287 3.34 0.94 -14.64
CA CYS A 287 2.86 0.52 -15.95
C CYS A 287 1.63 1.30 -16.40
N HIS A 288 0.64 1.43 -15.52
CA HIS A 288 -0.57 2.17 -15.84
C HIS A 288 -0.32 3.68 -15.97
N LEU A 289 0.45 4.28 -15.06
CA LEU A 289 0.74 5.73 -15.06
C LEU A 289 1.46 6.18 -16.34
N TYR A 290 2.34 5.33 -16.86
CA TYR A 290 3.15 5.61 -18.05
C TYR A 290 2.67 4.87 -19.30
N GLN A 291 1.49 4.25 -19.25
CA GLN A 291 0.86 3.51 -20.36
C GLN A 291 1.78 2.45 -20.99
N ARG A 292 2.63 1.80 -20.18
CA ARG A 292 3.50 0.68 -20.59
C ARG A 292 3.00 -0.62 -20.00
N TYR A 293 2.43 -1.49 -20.83
CA TYR A 293 1.78 -2.72 -20.36
C TYR A 293 2.60 -4.00 -20.61
N THR A 294 3.84 -3.88 -21.08
CA THR A 294 4.77 -5.01 -21.23
C THR A 294 4.97 -5.71 -19.88
N GLY A 295 4.76 -7.03 -19.82
CA GLY A 295 4.88 -7.81 -18.59
C GLY A 295 3.73 -7.63 -17.58
N PHE A 296 2.75 -6.75 -17.82
CA PHE A 296 1.69 -6.43 -16.87
C PHE A 296 0.87 -7.66 -16.45
N GLU A 297 0.43 -8.48 -17.41
CA GLU A 297 -0.37 -9.67 -17.11
C GLU A 297 0.41 -10.72 -16.31
N ALA A 298 1.70 -10.88 -16.60
CA ALA A 298 2.59 -11.78 -15.87
C ALA A 298 2.75 -11.32 -14.41
N THR A 299 3.01 -10.04 -14.19
CA THR A 299 3.12 -9.44 -12.85
C THR A 299 1.78 -9.53 -12.09
N LEU A 300 0.65 -9.27 -12.75
CA LEU A 300 -0.67 -9.39 -12.13
C LEU A 300 -1.00 -10.85 -11.76
N LYS A 301 -0.58 -11.82 -12.59
CA LYS A 301 -0.69 -13.26 -12.30
C LYS A 301 0.18 -13.64 -11.10
N ALA A 302 1.42 -13.16 -11.03
CA ALA A 302 2.28 -13.38 -9.87
C ALA A 302 1.64 -12.84 -8.57
N ALA A 303 1.09 -11.61 -8.60
CA ALA A 303 0.43 -11.01 -7.45
C ALA A 303 -0.82 -11.81 -6.98
N ARG A 304 -1.57 -12.40 -7.92
CA ARG A 304 -2.71 -13.29 -7.63
C ARG A 304 -2.30 -14.60 -6.98
N ASN A 305 -1.18 -15.18 -7.39
CA ASN A 305 -0.71 -16.49 -6.91
C ASN A 305 -0.16 -16.44 -5.47
N LEU A 306 0.26 -15.27 -5.00
CA LEU A 306 0.70 -15.07 -3.63
C LEU A 306 -0.48 -15.19 -2.65
N LYS A 307 -0.47 -16.21 -1.80
CA LYS A 307 -1.51 -16.46 -0.80
C LYS A 307 -1.55 -15.36 0.27
N SER A 308 -2.71 -14.78 0.49
CA SER A 308 -2.95 -13.87 1.62
C SER A 308 -3.03 -14.67 2.93
N ARG A 309 -2.35 -14.20 3.98
CA ARG A 309 -2.31 -14.88 5.29
C ARG A 309 -3.50 -14.47 6.16
N THR A 310 -3.96 -13.22 6.07
CA THR A 310 -5.06 -12.71 6.91
C THR A 310 -6.34 -12.38 6.12
N VAL A 311 -7.47 -12.27 6.84
CA VAL A 311 -8.76 -11.78 6.28
C VAL A 311 -8.60 -10.36 5.69
N LEU A 312 -7.84 -9.51 6.37
CA LEU A 312 -7.58 -8.13 5.93
C LEU A 312 -6.77 -8.11 4.63
N GLU A 313 -5.74 -8.93 4.55
CA GLU A 313 -4.93 -9.09 3.33
C GLU A 313 -5.78 -9.62 2.18
N ARG A 314 -6.61 -10.64 2.39
CA ARG A 314 -7.53 -11.14 1.33
C ARG A 314 -8.44 -10.05 0.80
N ALA A 315 -8.97 -9.20 1.67
CA ALA A 315 -9.81 -8.09 1.27
C ALA A 315 -9.04 -7.01 0.49
N SER A 316 -7.84 -6.68 0.96
CA SER A 316 -6.94 -5.73 0.29
C SER A 316 -6.51 -6.23 -1.09
N ASP A 317 -6.03 -7.47 -1.16
CA ASP A 317 -5.52 -8.10 -2.38
C ASP A 317 -6.62 -8.21 -3.43
N PHE A 318 -7.85 -8.59 -3.02
CA PHE A 318 -9.00 -8.60 -3.91
C PHE A 318 -9.20 -7.23 -4.59
N LEU A 319 -9.18 -6.14 -3.81
CA LEU A 319 -9.41 -4.80 -4.34
C LEU A 319 -8.26 -4.34 -5.24
N ASP A 320 -7.00 -4.57 -4.85
CA ASP A 320 -5.84 -4.16 -5.65
C ASP A 320 -5.79 -4.93 -6.98
N ILE A 321 -5.92 -6.26 -6.93
CA ILE A 321 -5.91 -7.12 -8.12
C ILE A 321 -7.05 -6.74 -9.06
N SER A 322 -8.25 -6.53 -8.52
CA SER A 322 -9.42 -6.15 -9.33
C SER A 322 -9.24 -4.78 -9.96
N ASN A 323 -8.66 -3.84 -9.22
CA ASN A 323 -8.40 -2.49 -9.70
C ASN A 323 -7.38 -2.49 -10.85
N TYR A 324 -6.24 -3.15 -10.68
CA TYR A 324 -5.22 -3.22 -11.75
C TYR A 324 -5.68 -4.04 -12.95
N GLN A 325 -6.44 -5.12 -12.75
CA GLN A 325 -7.06 -5.86 -13.85
C GLN A 325 -8.02 -4.96 -14.64
N LEU A 326 -8.88 -4.22 -13.96
CA LEU A 326 -9.85 -3.32 -14.60
C LEU A 326 -9.14 -2.23 -15.41
N LEU A 327 -8.12 -1.59 -14.84
CA LEU A 327 -7.34 -0.56 -15.52
C LEU A 327 -6.65 -1.11 -16.76
N PHE A 328 -6.05 -2.30 -16.67
CA PHE A 328 -5.44 -2.95 -17.82
C PHE A 328 -6.44 -3.24 -18.93
N LEU A 329 -7.58 -3.87 -18.62
CA LEU A 329 -8.58 -4.21 -19.62
C LEU A 329 -9.19 -2.96 -20.27
N LEU A 330 -9.41 -1.89 -19.50
CA LEU A 330 -9.89 -0.60 -19.99
C LEU A 330 -8.89 0.05 -20.96
N ASN A 331 -7.59 -0.03 -20.70
CA ASN A 331 -6.58 0.67 -21.51
C ASN A 331 -5.96 -0.20 -22.62
N THR A 332 -6.39 -1.46 -22.77
CA THR A 332 -5.89 -2.40 -23.78
C THR A 332 -6.96 -2.87 -24.77
N ASN A 333 -8.02 -2.08 -24.96
CA ASN A 333 -9.16 -2.38 -25.83
C ASN A 333 -9.87 -3.70 -25.52
N ARG A 334 -9.87 -4.12 -24.25
CA ARG A 334 -10.58 -5.31 -23.76
C ARG A 334 -11.82 -4.90 -22.97
N HIS A 335 -12.55 -3.91 -23.48
CA HIS A 335 -13.68 -3.26 -22.82
C HIS A 335 -14.80 -4.25 -22.45
N GLU A 336 -15.10 -5.22 -23.33
CA GLU A 336 -16.11 -6.26 -23.05
C GLU A 336 -15.70 -7.17 -21.87
N GLU A 337 -14.42 -7.52 -21.77
CA GLU A 337 -13.92 -8.27 -20.61
C GLU A 337 -13.94 -7.40 -19.34
N ALA A 338 -13.64 -6.11 -19.47
CA ALA A 338 -13.72 -5.15 -18.36
C ALA A 338 -15.16 -5.03 -17.84
N LEU A 339 -16.16 -5.01 -18.73
CA LEU A 339 -17.58 -4.98 -18.38
C LEU A 339 -18.03 -6.27 -17.69
N LYS A 340 -17.61 -7.43 -18.19
CA LYS A 340 -17.84 -8.73 -17.52
C LYS A 340 -17.20 -8.77 -16.14
N LEU A 341 -16.00 -8.21 -15.98
CA LEU A 341 -15.34 -8.09 -14.69
C LEU A 341 -16.14 -7.17 -13.75
N ALA A 342 -16.56 -5.99 -14.21
CA ALA A 342 -17.34 -5.05 -13.40
C ALA A 342 -18.61 -5.67 -12.81
N ARG A 343 -19.35 -6.47 -13.60
CA ARG A 343 -20.54 -7.23 -13.12
C ARG A 343 -20.18 -8.21 -12.02
N LYS A 344 -19.13 -9.02 -12.21
CA LYS A 344 -18.64 -9.97 -11.19
C LYS A 344 -18.17 -9.26 -9.92
N LEU A 345 -17.55 -8.08 -10.05
CA LEU A 345 -17.09 -7.29 -8.92
C LEU A 345 -18.25 -6.76 -8.09
N GLU A 346 -19.38 -6.39 -8.70
CA GLU A 346 -20.57 -5.96 -7.98
C GLU A 346 -21.06 -7.01 -6.99
N GLU A 347 -21.25 -8.25 -7.46
CA GLU A 347 -21.71 -9.37 -6.64
C GLU A 347 -20.72 -9.65 -5.49
N LYS A 348 -19.42 -9.69 -5.80
CA LYS A 348 -18.39 -9.99 -4.82
C LYS A 348 -18.22 -8.88 -3.78
N ILE A 349 -18.36 -7.63 -4.17
CA ILE A 349 -18.34 -6.49 -3.24
C ILE A 349 -19.59 -6.50 -2.36
N ALA A 350 -20.76 -6.85 -2.91
CA ALA A 350 -21.98 -7.04 -2.13
C ALA A 350 -21.83 -8.15 -1.08
N ASP A 351 -21.25 -9.30 -1.45
CA ASP A 351 -20.93 -10.39 -0.51
C ASP A 351 -19.93 -9.93 0.57
N TYR A 352 -18.87 -9.21 0.19
CA TYR A 352 -17.89 -8.70 1.16
C TYR A 352 -18.52 -7.70 2.14
N ASN A 353 -19.41 -6.83 1.66
CA ASN A 353 -20.16 -5.91 2.51
C ASN A 353 -21.14 -6.67 3.44
N ARG A 354 -21.85 -7.68 2.92
CA ARG A 354 -22.77 -8.52 3.70
C ARG A 354 -22.05 -9.28 4.81
N ARG A 355 -20.90 -9.88 4.49
CA ARG A 355 -20.01 -10.57 5.44
C ARG A 355 -19.17 -9.62 6.30
N LYS A 356 -19.31 -8.30 6.08
CA LYS A 356 -18.65 -7.23 6.83
C LYS A 356 -17.12 -7.37 6.86
N TYR A 357 -16.51 -7.73 5.72
CA TYR A 357 -15.05 -7.75 5.60
C TYR A 357 -14.46 -6.36 5.85
N PRO A 358 -13.26 -6.27 6.48
CA PRO A 358 -12.58 -5.00 6.71
C PRO A 358 -12.01 -4.46 5.39
N ILE A 359 -12.85 -3.79 4.61
CA ILE A 359 -12.47 -3.13 3.36
C ILE A 359 -11.97 -1.72 3.67
N ARG A 360 -10.78 -1.38 3.14
CA ARG A 360 -10.27 -0.01 3.16
C ARG A 360 -11.09 0.86 2.22
N LYS A 361 -11.71 1.92 2.74
CA LYS A 361 -12.63 2.77 1.97
C LYS A 361 -11.91 3.45 0.81
N GLU A 362 -10.64 3.82 0.97
CA GLU A 362 -9.83 4.48 -0.05
C GLU A 362 -9.73 3.64 -1.35
N LYS A 363 -9.54 2.33 -1.20
CA LYS A 363 -9.45 1.38 -2.32
C LYS A 363 -10.80 1.16 -2.98
N LEU A 364 -11.86 1.07 -2.18
CA LEU A 364 -13.22 0.91 -2.68
C LEU A 364 -13.68 2.13 -3.49
N ILE A 365 -13.39 3.34 -3.02
CA ILE A 365 -13.65 4.60 -3.74
C ILE A 365 -12.93 4.59 -5.10
N THR A 366 -11.67 4.17 -5.11
CA THR A 366 -10.87 4.09 -6.35
C THR A 366 -11.44 3.07 -7.33
N LEU A 367 -11.84 1.88 -6.85
CA LEU A 367 -12.42 0.86 -7.71
C LEU A 367 -13.78 1.29 -8.29
N TYR A 368 -14.66 1.88 -7.48
CA TYR A 368 -15.95 2.39 -7.94
C TYR A 368 -15.79 3.50 -8.98
N TYR A 369 -14.80 4.37 -8.78
CA TYR A 369 -14.44 5.39 -9.75
C TYR A 369 -14.03 4.77 -11.09
N ASN A 370 -13.08 3.83 -11.08
CA ASN A 370 -12.60 3.20 -12.31
C ASN A 370 -13.71 2.42 -13.03
N ILE A 371 -14.66 1.80 -12.30
CA ILE A 371 -15.85 1.18 -12.91
C ILE A 371 -16.76 2.26 -13.54
N SER A 372 -16.92 3.42 -12.88
CA SER A 372 -17.70 4.54 -13.43
C SER A 372 -17.07 5.07 -14.72
N ILE A 373 -15.73 5.17 -14.79
CA ILE A 373 -15.00 5.56 -16.01
C ILE A 373 -15.19 4.53 -17.12
N LEU A 374 -15.04 3.24 -16.83
CA LEU A 374 -15.30 2.19 -17.82
C LEU A 374 -16.71 2.34 -18.41
N LEU A 375 -17.72 2.51 -17.56
CA LEU A 375 -19.11 2.64 -18.00
C LEU A 375 -19.36 3.93 -18.77
N PHE A 376 -18.71 5.04 -18.39
CA PHE A 376 -18.78 6.30 -19.13
C PHE A 376 -18.16 6.17 -20.53
N VAL A 377 -16.93 5.64 -20.63
CA VAL A 377 -16.22 5.44 -21.90
C VAL A 377 -16.93 4.44 -22.82
N THR A 378 -17.67 3.48 -22.24
CA THR A 378 -18.51 2.53 -23.00
C THR A 378 -19.95 2.99 -23.17
N GLU A 379 -20.25 4.27 -22.87
CA GLU A 379 -21.55 4.93 -23.09
C GLU A 379 -22.74 4.30 -22.33
N LYS A 380 -22.44 3.58 -21.24
CA LYS A 380 -23.43 2.96 -20.34
C LYS A 380 -23.80 3.90 -19.20
N TYR A 381 -24.42 5.02 -19.55
CA TYR A 381 -24.64 6.16 -18.67
C TYR A 381 -25.47 5.86 -17.41
N ASP A 382 -26.55 5.08 -17.51
CA ASP A 382 -27.36 4.72 -16.35
C ASP A 382 -26.61 3.84 -15.35
N GLU A 383 -25.84 2.86 -15.86
CA GLU A 383 -24.97 2.03 -15.04
C GLU A 383 -23.88 2.89 -14.39
N ALA A 384 -23.27 3.83 -15.13
CA ALA A 384 -22.26 4.74 -14.59
C ALA A 384 -22.81 5.59 -13.43
N LEU A 385 -24.02 6.16 -13.56
CA LEU A 385 -24.68 6.91 -12.49
C LEU A 385 -24.92 6.04 -11.25
N ASN A 386 -25.30 4.77 -11.41
CA ASN A 386 -25.45 3.84 -10.30
C ASN A 386 -24.13 3.64 -9.51
N TRP A 387 -23.00 3.52 -10.20
CA TRP A 387 -21.69 3.41 -9.56
C TRP A 387 -21.22 4.72 -8.91
N ILE A 388 -21.50 5.87 -9.53
CA ILE A 388 -21.25 7.19 -8.92
C ILE A 388 -22.07 7.33 -7.62
N HIS A 389 -23.34 6.90 -7.60
CA HIS A 389 -24.15 6.90 -6.39
C HIS A 389 -23.58 5.98 -5.29
N LYS A 390 -23.10 4.79 -5.65
CA LYS A 390 -22.39 3.89 -4.71
C LYS A 390 -21.13 4.56 -4.15
N ASN A 391 -20.35 5.23 -4.99
CA ASN A 391 -19.16 6.00 -4.59
C ASN A 391 -19.52 7.08 -3.55
N ARG A 392 -20.51 7.92 -3.84
CA ARG A 392 -20.99 8.97 -2.94
C ARG A 392 -21.42 8.45 -1.56
N LYS A 393 -22.05 7.27 -1.49
CA LYS A 393 -22.47 6.65 -0.22
C LYS A 393 -21.28 6.26 0.68
N VAL A 394 -20.16 5.81 0.08
CA VAL A 394 -18.93 5.47 0.82
C VAL A 394 -18.23 6.75 1.30
N VAL A 395 -18.17 7.74 0.41
CA VAL A 395 -17.51 9.04 0.61
C VAL A 395 -18.06 9.84 1.77
N ARG A 396 -19.39 9.89 1.97
CA ARG A 396 -20.02 10.58 3.12
C ARG A 396 -19.48 10.15 4.49
N LYS A 397 -18.71 9.05 4.54
CA LYS A 397 -18.15 8.46 5.75
C LYS A 397 -16.61 8.63 5.85
N THR A 398 -15.96 9.43 5.00
CA THR A 398 -14.48 9.57 4.98
C THR A 398 -13.96 10.79 4.19
N MET A 399 -12.84 11.39 4.64
CA MET A 399 -12.13 12.48 3.94
C MET A 399 -11.00 11.98 3.02
N THR A 400 -11.10 10.74 2.51
CA THR A 400 -10.02 10.09 1.73
C THR A 400 -10.29 10.15 0.23
N ARG A 401 -9.25 10.39 -0.60
CA ARG A 401 -9.33 10.43 -2.07
C ARG A 401 -10.25 11.54 -2.61
N LEU A 402 -10.23 12.71 -1.99
CA LEU A 402 -11.03 13.88 -2.38
C LEU A 402 -10.93 14.20 -3.88
N ASP A 403 -9.74 14.02 -4.47
CA ASP A 403 -9.48 14.09 -5.91
C ASP A 403 -10.49 13.29 -6.75
N ILE A 404 -10.73 12.04 -6.37
CA ILE A 404 -11.70 11.16 -7.03
C ILE A 404 -13.14 11.60 -6.71
N GLN A 405 -13.39 11.95 -5.45
CA GLN A 405 -14.75 12.26 -5.00
C GLN A 405 -15.33 13.47 -5.73
N TYR A 406 -14.54 14.54 -5.92
CA TYR A 406 -15.00 15.72 -6.63
C TYR A 406 -15.11 15.47 -8.13
N PHE A 407 -14.13 14.80 -8.74
CA PHE A 407 -14.22 14.51 -10.17
C PHE A 407 -15.40 13.59 -10.50
N THR A 408 -15.80 12.63 -9.65
CA THR A 408 -17.05 11.87 -9.87
C THR A 408 -18.31 12.74 -9.93
N ARG A 409 -18.28 13.96 -9.37
CA ARG A 409 -19.39 14.92 -9.50
C ARG A 409 -19.40 15.62 -10.83
N ILE A 410 -18.23 16.00 -11.33
CA ILE A 410 -18.09 16.56 -12.67
C ILE A 410 -18.47 15.50 -13.71
N LEU A 411 -17.99 14.26 -13.55
CA LEU A 411 -18.40 13.13 -14.39
C LEU A 411 -19.92 12.92 -14.40
N GLN A 412 -20.59 13.06 -13.25
CA GLN A 412 -22.04 13.00 -13.18
C GLN A 412 -22.73 14.11 -13.99
N LEU A 413 -22.16 15.32 -14.01
CA LEU A 413 -22.68 16.41 -14.84
C LEU A 413 -22.50 16.11 -16.34
N LEU A 414 -21.34 15.60 -16.75
CA LEU A 414 -21.12 15.15 -18.14
C LEU A 414 -22.16 14.10 -18.55
N ILE A 415 -22.45 13.14 -17.68
CA ILE A 415 -23.46 12.12 -17.95
C ILE A 415 -24.87 12.73 -18.07
N PHE A 416 -25.25 13.71 -17.24
CA PHE A 416 -26.55 14.37 -17.38
C PHE A 416 -26.69 15.08 -18.72
N PHE A 417 -25.63 15.77 -19.16
CA PHE A 417 -25.59 16.39 -20.48
C PHE A 417 -25.74 15.34 -21.60
N GLU A 418 -24.99 14.23 -21.53
CA GLU A 418 -25.08 13.14 -22.52
C GLU A 418 -26.46 12.51 -22.62
N LYS A 419 -27.22 12.52 -21.53
CA LYS A 419 -28.59 12.00 -21.48
C LYS A 419 -29.65 13.02 -21.89
N GLY A 420 -29.27 14.27 -22.19
CA GLY A 420 -30.20 15.38 -22.41
C GLY A 420 -31.00 15.77 -21.16
N GLU A 421 -30.52 15.42 -19.96
CA GLU A 421 -31.14 15.77 -18.68
C GLU A 421 -30.76 17.20 -18.27
N ASN A 422 -31.05 18.18 -19.14
CA ASN A 422 -30.58 19.57 -19.02
C ASN A 422 -31.01 20.24 -17.71
N ASP A 423 -32.22 19.95 -17.22
CA ASP A 423 -32.73 20.44 -15.92
C ASP A 423 -31.88 19.95 -14.73
N GLN A 424 -31.41 18.70 -14.79
CA GLN A 424 -30.55 18.14 -13.75
C GLN A 424 -29.18 18.82 -13.76
N LEU A 425 -28.68 19.12 -14.95
CA LEU A 425 -27.42 19.82 -15.12
C LEU A 425 -27.50 21.25 -14.56
N ASP A 426 -28.49 22.04 -14.96
CA ASP A 426 -28.68 23.42 -14.51
C ASP A 426 -28.87 23.51 -13.00
N TYR A 427 -29.57 22.54 -12.41
CA TYR A 427 -29.74 22.50 -10.96
C TYR A 427 -28.45 22.11 -10.22
N LYS A 428 -27.69 21.13 -10.72
CA LYS A 428 -26.57 20.54 -9.97
C LYS A 428 -25.23 21.17 -10.22
N GLU A 429 -25.00 21.74 -11.39
CA GLU A 429 -23.73 22.37 -11.72
C GLU A 429 -23.37 23.49 -10.71
N PRO A 430 -24.27 24.43 -10.35
CA PRO A 430 -23.92 25.49 -9.41
C PRO A 430 -23.61 24.95 -8.01
N TYR A 431 -24.31 23.89 -7.60
CA TYR A 431 -24.05 23.20 -6.35
C TYR A 431 -22.67 22.53 -6.35
N VAL A 432 -22.31 21.83 -7.43
CA VAL A 432 -21.00 21.17 -7.57
C VAL A 432 -19.90 22.24 -7.55
N LYS A 433 -20.03 23.31 -8.33
CA LYS A 433 -19.06 24.42 -8.34
C LYS A 433 -18.87 25.03 -6.95
N LYS A 434 -19.97 25.31 -6.24
CA LYS A 434 -19.93 25.86 -4.87
C LYS A 434 -19.27 24.89 -3.89
N LEU A 435 -19.56 23.59 -3.99
CA LEU A 435 -18.96 22.55 -3.15
C LEU A 435 -17.44 22.51 -3.33
N LEU A 436 -16.95 22.40 -4.58
CA LEU A 436 -15.51 22.39 -4.85
C LEU A 436 -14.83 23.67 -4.35
N LYS A 437 -15.48 24.83 -4.53
CA LYS A 437 -14.95 26.12 -4.06
C LYS A 437 -14.85 26.19 -2.54
N ASN A 438 -15.90 25.77 -1.84
CA ASN A 438 -15.95 25.81 -0.37
C ASN A 438 -14.89 24.92 0.28
N ASP A 439 -14.55 23.81 -0.38
CA ASP A 439 -13.57 22.84 0.13
C ASP A 439 -12.14 23.13 -0.35
N ASP A 440 -11.89 24.26 -1.03
CA ASP A 440 -10.60 24.65 -1.64
C ASP A 440 -10.05 23.61 -2.63
N MET A 441 -10.96 22.99 -3.39
CA MET A 441 -10.66 21.90 -4.32
C MET A 441 -11.07 22.23 -5.75
N LEU A 442 -11.56 23.45 -6.00
CA LEU A 442 -11.90 23.92 -7.34
C LEU A 442 -10.64 24.30 -8.10
N SER A 443 -10.20 23.44 -9.02
CA SER A 443 -9.06 23.73 -9.87
C SER A 443 -9.46 24.57 -11.08
N ALA A 444 -8.48 25.22 -11.71
CA ALA A 444 -8.71 25.93 -12.98
C ALA A 444 -9.23 25.00 -14.09
N PHE A 445 -8.87 23.71 -14.06
CA PHE A 445 -9.43 22.72 -14.98
C PHE A 445 -10.91 22.51 -14.72
N ASP A 446 -11.31 22.36 -13.46
CA ASP A 446 -12.73 22.17 -13.10
C ASP A 446 -13.56 23.38 -13.53
N GLU A 447 -13.05 24.60 -13.35
CA GLU A 447 -13.72 25.82 -13.82
C GLU A 447 -13.88 25.85 -15.34
N THR A 448 -12.84 25.49 -16.08
CA THR A 448 -12.88 25.39 -17.55
C THR A 448 -13.95 24.39 -17.98
N VAL A 449 -13.96 23.18 -17.41
CA VAL A 449 -14.92 22.13 -17.77
C VAL A 449 -16.35 22.56 -17.45
N LEU A 450 -16.60 23.07 -16.23
CA LEU A 450 -17.94 23.51 -15.82
C LEU A 450 -18.45 24.68 -16.68
N SER A 451 -17.56 25.60 -17.07
CA SER A 451 -17.90 26.72 -17.96
C SER A 451 -18.33 26.25 -19.34
N HIS A 452 -17.55 25.36 -19.97
CA HIS A 452 -17.90 24.81 -21.29
C HIS A 452 -19.15 23.96 -21.23
N LEU A 453 -19.33 23.16 -20.18
CA LEU A 453 -20.52 22.34 -20.00
C LEU A 453 -21.80 23.18 -19.86
N ARG A 454 -21.74 24.34 -19.19
CA ARG A 454 -22.86 25.30 -19.16
C ARG A 454 -23.17 25.90 -20.53
N LYS A 455 -22.15 26.17 -21.34
CA LYS A 455 -22.34 26.69 -22.71
C LYS A 455 -23.00 25.63 -23.59
N LEU A 456 -22.51 24.38 -23.52
CA LEU A 456 -23.10 23.24 -24.23
C LEU A 456 -24.55 23.00 -23.82
N ASN A 457 -24.91 23.15 -22.54
CA ASN A 457 -26.31 22.99 -22.13
C ASN A 457 -27.27 24.04 -22.74
N LYS A 458 -26.71 25.18 -23.16
CA LYS A 458 -27.47 26.31 -23.71
C LYS A 458 -27.37 26.44 -25.22
N SER A 459 -26.50 25.65 -25.86
CA SER A 459 -26.29 25.75 -27.30
C SER A 459 -27.55 25.31 -28.04
N VAL A 460 -27.86 26.04 -29.11
CA VAL A 460 -29.11 25.85 -29.87
C VAL A 460 -28.92 25.03 -31.13
N ASN A 461 -27.67 24.82 -31.57
CA ASN A 461 -27.38 24.04 -32.77
C ASN A 461 -26.02 23.32 -32.68
N THR A 462 -25.83 22.35 -33.59
CA THR A 462 -24.62 21.51 -33.67
C THR A 462 -23.35 22.27 -34.06
N GLY A 463 -23.47 23.42 -34.73
CA GLY A 463 -22.32 24.26 -35.07
C GLY A 463 -21.73 24.92 -33.84
N GLU A 464 -22.59 25.52 -33.01
CA GLU A 464 -22.22 26.11 -31.73
C GLU A 464 -21.63 25.06 -30.77
N GLU A 465 -22.24 23.88 -30.69
CA GLU A 465 -21.68 22.76 -29.90
C GLU A 465 -20.25 22.41 -30.34
N ARG A 466 -20.03 22.30 -31.66
CA ARG A 466 -18.72 21.99 -32.23
C ARG A 466 -17.67 23.04 -31.85
N GLU A 467 -18.01 24.32 -31.93
CA GLU A 467 -17.13 25.41 -31.50
C GLU A 467 -16.80 25.33 -30.00
N ILE A 468 -17.78 25.01 -29.17
CA ILE A 468 -17.58 24.88 -27.72
C ILE A 468 -16.67 23.68 -27.40
N TYR A 469 -16.82 22.53 -28.06
CA TYR A 469 -15.92 21.39 -27.89
C TYR A 469 -14.49 21.69 -28.35
N GLN A 470 -14.33 22.41 -29.47
CA GLN A 470 -13.02 22.86 -29.94
C GLN A 470 -12.36 23.81 -28.93
N GLY A 471 -13.14 24.76 -28.41
CA GLY A 471 -12.71 25.66 -27.32
C GLY A 471 -12.27 24.89 -26.08
N LEU A 472 -13.06 23.90 -25.65
CA LEU A 472 -12.73 23.07 -24.48
C LEU A 472 -11.40 22.32 -24.68
N LEU A 473 -11.19 21.70 -25.85
CA LEU A 473 -9.93 21.01 -26.15
C LEU A 473 -8.75 21.97 -26.24
N SER A 474 -8.94 23.15 -26.83
CA SER A 474 -7.92 24.20 -26.92
C SER A 474 -7.52 24.72 -25.53
N ASP A 475 -8.49 24.98 -24.65
CA ASP A 475 -8.23 25.45 -23.29
C ASP A 475 -7.53 24.38 -22.45
N ILE A 476 -7.90 23.11 -22.60
CA ILE A 476 -7.22 21.99 -21.93
C ILE A 476 -5.80 21.76 -22.50
N GLY A 477 -5.59 22.01 -23.80
CA GLY A 477 -4.32 21.82 -24.50
C GLY A 477 -3.31 22.96 -24.29
N SER A 478 -3.74 24.21 -24.39
CA SER A 478 -2.90 25.41 -24.21
C SER A 478 -2.34 25.55 -22.79
N SER A 479 -2.97 24.89 -21.82
CA SER A 479 -2.60 24.86 -20.41
C SER A 479 -2.09 23.47 -19.98
N GLU A 480 -1.47 22.71 -20.90
CA GLU A 480 -1.05 21.32 -20.66
C GLU A 480 -0.15 21.16 -19.42
N GLU A 481 0.76 22.11 -19.16
CA GLU A 481 1.62 22.09 -17.97
C GLU A 481 0.85 22.40 -16.67
N LYS A 482 -0.15 23.30 -16.75
CA LYS A 482 -1.04 23.67 -15.64
C LYS A 482 -2.03 22.54 -15.29
N PHE A 483 -2.37 21.69 -16.27
CA PHE A 483 -3.38 20.63 -16.13
C PHE A 483 -2.83 19.20 -16.12
N LYS A 484 -1.52 19.00 -16.30
CA LYS A 484 -0.83 17.68 -16.43
C LYS A 484 -1.12 16.67 -15.31
N LYS A 485 -1.64 17.13 -14.16
CA LYS A 485 -1.87 16.31 -12.95
C LYS A 485 -3.32 16.34 -12.44
N VAL A 486 -4.26 16.86 -13.23
CA VAL A 486 -5.66 16.96 -12.81
C VAL A 486 -6.41 15.67 -13.11
N ARG A 487 -7.15 15.17 -12.12
CA ARG A 487 -8.02 13.99 -12.29
C ARG A 487 -9.13 14.31 -13.29
N GLY A 488 -9.40 13.38 -14.21
CA GLY A 488 -10.49 13.54 -15.17
C GLY A 488 -10.13 14.22 -16.48
N ARG A 489 -8.91 14.75 -16.62
CA ARG A 489 -8.46 15.45 -17.83
C ARG A 489 -8.59 14.57 -19.06
N GLU A 490 -8.04 13.35 -19.01
CA GLU A 490 -8.06 12.46 -20.17
C GLU A 490 -9.49 12.02 -20.49
N GLU A 491 -10.30 11.72 -19.47
CA GLU A 491 -11.70 11.35 -19.68
C GLU A 491 -12.52 12.48 -20.34
N VAL A 492 -12.30 13.74 -19.94
CA VAL A 492 -12.94 14.91 -20.58
C VAL A 492 -12.44 15.13 -22.01
N LYS A 493 -11.13 14.95 -22.26
CA LYS A 493 -10.57 15.08 -23.62
C LYS A 493 -11.15 14.03 -24.56
N ILE A 494 -11.18 12.76 -24.12
CA ILE A 494 -11.75 11.65 -24.89
C ILE A 494 -13.22 11.92 -25.20
N TRP A 495 -13.98 12.38 -24.19
CA TRP A 495 -15.38 12.78 -24.38
C TRP A 495 -15.54 13.89 -25.43
N ALA A 496 -14.83 15.01 -25.30
CA ALA A 496 -14.94 16.11 -26.26
C ALA A 496 -14.51 15.72 -27.69
N LYS A 497 -13.45 14.92 -27.83
CA LYS A 497 -13.02 14.38 -29.13
C LYS A 497 -14.08 13.47 -29.74
N SER A 498 -14.71 12.62 -28.93
CA SER A 498 -15.78 11.70 -29.39
C SER A 498 -16.92 12.45 -30.07
N LYS A 499 -17.27 13.64 -29.54
CA LYS A 499 -18.32 14.50 -30.09
C LYS A 499 -17.90 15.22 -31.35
N LEU A 500 -16.66 15.69 -31.42
CA LEU A 500 -16.13 16.36 -32.60
C LEU A 500 -15.94 15.41 -33.79
N GLU A 501 -15.47 14.19 -33.52
CA GLU A 501 -15.18 13.19 -34.54
C GLU A 501 -16.39 12.31 -34.88
N ASN A 502 -17.47 12.39 -34.09
CA ASN A 502 -18.63 11.51 -34.17
C ASN A 502 -18.25 10.02 -34.09
N ARG A 503 -17.44 9.68 -33.08
CA ARG A 503 -16.89 8.34 -32.83
C ARG A 503 -17.11 7.93 -31.39
N LYS A 504 -17.04 6.63 -31.09
CA LYS A 504 -17.21 6.15 -29.72
C LYS A 504 -16.01 6.53 -28.85
N MET A 505 -16.27 6.91 -27.60
CA MET A 505 -15.20 7.25 -26.63
C MET A 505 -14.17 6.11 -26.47
N ALA A 506 -14.63 4.86 -26.48
CA ALA A 506 -13.78 3.68 -26.37
C ALA A 506 -12.76 3.54 -27.53
N GLU A 507 -13.13 3.97 -28.74
CA GLU A 507 -12.24 3.93 -29.91
C GLU A 507 -11.12 4.96 -29.79
N ILE A 508 -11.47 6.19 -29.39
CA ILE A 508 -10.50 7.27 -29.18
C ILE A 508 -9.54 6.94 -28.04
N LEU A 509 -10.05 6.40 -26.92
CA LEU A 509 -9.21 5.94 -25.81
C LEU A 509 -8.18 4.90 -26.29
N TRP A 510 -8.58 3.98 -27.17
CA TRP A 510 -7.69 2.96 -27.68
C TRP A 510 -6.59 3.55 -28.57
N GLU A 511 -6.94 4.45 -29.49
CA GLU A 511 -5.97 5.11 -30.37
C GLU A 511 -4.93 5.93 -29.59
N GLU A 512 -5.37 6.69 -28.59
CA GLU A 512 -4.45 7.45 -27.73
C GLU A 512 -3.51 6.52 -26.94
N ASN A 513 -4.04 5.42 -26.43
CA ASN A 513 -3.25 4.40 -25.74
C ASN A 513 -2.25 3.71 -26.68
N GLN A 514 -2.63 3.41 -27.93
CA GLN A 514 -1.71 2.85 -28.92
C GLN A 514 -0.59 3.83 -29.27
N ALA A 515 -0.92 5.11 -29.48
CA ALA A 515 0.07 6.15 -29.76
C ALA A 515 1.05 6.33 -28.60
N ALA A 516 0.57 6.23 -27.35
CA ALA A 516 1.42 6.26 -26.17
C ALA A 516 2.30 5.01 -26.05
N MET A 517 1.74 3.82 -26.30
CA MET A 517 2.48 2.56 -26.30
C MET A 517 3.52 2.48 -27.42
N ALA A 518 3.30 3.10 -28.57
CA ALA A 518 4.26 3.13 -29.68
C ALA A 518 5.44 4.09 -29.45
N LYS A 519 5.24 5.12 -28.61
CA LYS A 519 6.30 6.05 -28.19
C LYS A 519 7.13 5.51 -27.02
N ALA A 520 6.66 4.43 -26.39
CA ALA A 520 7.19 3.82 -25.18
C ALA A 520 8.07 2.61 -25.50
#